data_AF-A0A7S2IF24-F1
#
_entry.id   AF-A0A7S2IF24-F1
#
_cell.length_a   1.000
_cell.length_b   1.000
_cell.length_c   1.000
_cell.angle_alpha   90.00
_cell.angle_beta   90.00
_cell.angle_gamma   90.00
#
_symmetry.space_group_name_H-M   'P 1'
#
loop_
_entity.id
_entity.type
_entity.pdbx_description
1 polymer ?
#
loop_
_entity_poly.entity_id
_entity_poly.type
_entity_poly.pdbx_seq_one_letter_code
_entity_poly.pdbx_strand_id
1 'polypeptide(L)'
;MTGPSSQSSHLLINHAPILAISTIAMILLPYLPIADSRMCVAAEESNYICTDDAVAALKASRKGNGSDEMFMQRGVPQRVDGNEVEREAVRHVLRQMEEYFQNEVLSKPDYESVRGRCKNMNELCAFWASVGECETNRGFMLTNCAASCRLCLLLHTNLN
;
A
#
# COMPACT_ATOMS: atom_id res chain seq x y z
N MET A 1 -6.44 37.50 -7.70
CA MET A 1 -7.61 37.73 -8.58
C MET A 1 -7.10 38.13 -9.95
N THR A 2 -7.86 37.76 -10.99
CA THR A 2 -7.67 37.95 -12.45
C THR A 2 -6.83 36.88 -13.17
N GLY A 3 -7.55 35.99 -13.89
CA GLY A 3 -7.04 35.31 -15.08
C GLY A 3 -7.26 36.18 -16.33
N PRO A 4 -6.89 35.68 -17.51
CA PRO A 4 -7.79 35.74 -18.68
C PRO A 4 -7.86 34.35 -19.36
N SER A 5 -9.06 33.77 -19.51
CA SER A 5 -10.02 33.92 -20.62
C SER A 5 -9.69 33.06 -21.86
N SER A 6 -10.55 32.08 -22.10
CA SER A 6 -10.59 31.24 -23.29
C SER A 6 -10.98 32.05 -24.53
N GLN A 7 -10.46 31.69 -25.71
CA GLN A 7 -11.18 31.87 -26.97
C GLN A 7 -11.00 30.65 -27.87
N SER A 8 -12.12 29.96 -28.09
CA SER A 8 -12.32 29.02 -29.20
C SER A 8 -12.47 29.80 -30.50
N SER A 9 -11.88 29.32 -31.59
CA SER A 9 -12.24 29.73 -32.95
C SER A 9 -12.11 28.53 -33.88
N HIS A 10 -13.23 28.20 -34.52
CA HIS A 10 -13.42 27.11 -35.46
C HIS A 10 -12.80 27.39 -36.84
N LEU A 11 -12.60 26.29 -37.59
CA LEU A 11 -12.42 26.18 -39.05
C LEU A 11 -11.03 26.64 -39.58
N LEU A 12 -10.31 25.86 -40.37
CA LEU A 12 -10.75 25.29 -41.64
C LEU A 12 -10.07 23.94 -41.92
N ILE A 13 -10.90 22.96 -42.29
CA ILE A 13 -10.50 21.76 -43.03
C ILE A 13 -10.09 22.23 -44.42
N ASN A 14 -8.80 22.36 -44.69
CA ASN A 14 -8.30 22.44 -46.05
C ASN A 14 -7.89 21.02 -46.47
N HIS A 15 -8.72 20.44 -47.35
CA HIS A 15 -8.38 19.25 -48.11
C HIS A 15 -7.09 19.48 -48.91
N ALA A 16 -5.99 18.88 -48.47
CA ALA A 16 -4.79 18.75 -49.27
C ALA A 16 -4.95 17.56 -50.24
N PRO A 17 -4.54 17.70 -51.52
CA PRO A 17 -4.77 16.69 -52.54
C PRO A 17 -3.89 15.45 -52.27
N ILE A 18 -4.50 14.28 -52.40
CA ILE A 18 -3.81 12.99 -52.45
C ILE A 18 -2.92 13.00 -53.69
N LEU A 19 -1.61 13.11 -53.54
CA LEU A 19 -0.61 12.65 -54.51
C LEU A 19 0.78 12.56 -53.87
N ALA A 20 1.39 11.38 -54.05
CA ALA A 20 2.79 11.02 -53.80
C ALA A 20 3.21 10.85 -52.32
N ILE A 21 2.92 9.66 -51.77
CA ILE A 21 3.69 9.09 -50.64
C ILE A 21 5.12 8.88 -51.15
N SER A 22 5.99 9.86 -50.91
CA SER A 22 7.42 9.66 -50.98
C SER A 22 7.80 8.68 -49.87
N THR A 23 8.30 7.50 -50.25
CA THR A 23 8.75 6.42 -49.35
C THR A 23 9.92 6.82 -48.43
N ILE A 24 10.34 8.09 -48.46
CA ILE A 24 11.47 8.63 -47.71
C ILE A 24 11.06 9.09 -46.29
N ALA A 25 9.76 9.23 -46.00
CA ALA A 25 9.29 9.68 -44.68
C ALA A 25 9.32 8.60 -43.56
N MET A 26 9.67 7.35 -43.87
CA MET A 26 9.82 6.28 -42.86
C MET A 26 11.22 6.20 -42.23
N ILE A 27 12.19 6.97 -42.72
CA ILE A 27 13.58 6.92 -42.22
C ILE A 27 13.91 8.13 -41.30
N LEU A 28 13.02 9.12 -41.20
CA LEU A 28 13.21 10.32 -40.38
C LEU A 28 12.39 10.35 -39.08
N LEU A 29 11.72 9.25 -38.72
CA LEU A 29 11.08 9.08 -37.40
C LEU A 29 11.77 8.05 -36.47
N PRO A 30 13.12 7.89 -36.40
CA PRO A 30 13.70 7.15 -35.27
C PRO A 30 13.89 8.04 -34.03
N TYR A 31 13.49 9.31 -34.08
CA TYR A 31 13.68 10.28 -33.00
C TYR A 31 12.35 10.84 -32.47
N LEU A 32 11.34 9.99 -32.26
CA LEU A 32 10.51 10.29 -31.09
C LEU A 32 11.45 10.12 -29.89
N PRO A 33 11.76 11.17 -29.12
CA PRO A 33 12.53 10.98 -27.90
C PRO A 33 11.72 9.99 -27.06
N ILE A 34 12.35 8.88 -26.66
CA ILE A 34 11.83 8.03 -25.59
C ILE A 34 11.48 9.01 -24.48
N ALA A 35 10.19 9.19 -24.19
CA ALA A 35 9.76 10.05 -23.13
C ALA A 35 10.47 9.54 -21.87
N ASP A 36 11.39 10.36 -21.36
CA ASP A 36 12.19 10.10 -20.16
C ASP A 36 11.18 9.74 -19.06
N SER A 37 11.00 8.44 -18.81
CA SER A 37 9.87 7.92 -18.01
C SER A 37 10.20 8.05 -16.53
N ARG A 38 10.56 9.28 -16.14
CA ARG A 38 10.89 9.65 -14.77
C ARG A 38 9.62 9.64 -13.96
N MET A 39 9.57 8.79 -12.95
CA MET A 39 8.45 8.78 -12.01
C MET A 39 8.72 9.83 -10.93
N CYS A 40 7.79 10.77 -10.76
CA CYS A 40 7.88 11.81 -9.74
C CYS A 40 6.97 11.47 -8.55
N VAL A 41 7.51 11.62 -7.34
CA VAL A 41 6.73 11.50 -6.10
C VAL A 41 6.75 12.81 -5.34
N ALA A 42 5.63 13.16 -4.72
CA ALA A 42 5.55 14.31 -3.83
C ALA A 42 6.35 14.01 -2.56
N ALA A 43 7.30 14.89 -2.22
CA ALA A 43 8.11 14.79 -1.03
C ALA A 43 7.51 15.59 0.13
N GLU A 44 7.10 16.84 -0.11
CA GLU A 44 6.33 17.73 0.80
C GLU A 44 5.60 18.80 -0.06
N GLU A 45 4.80 19.71 0.53
CA GLU A 45 3.95 20.72 -0.17
C GLU A 45 4.61 21.33 -1.42
N SER A 46 4.24 20.81 -2.59
CA SER A 46 4.72 21.22 -3.93
C SER A 46 6.17 20.88 -4.30
N ASN A 47 6.87 20.04 -3.53
CA ASN A 47 8.19 19.51 -3.90
C ASN A 47 8.06 18.09 -4.47
N TYR A 48 8.64 17.87 -5.66
CA TYR A 48 8.58 16.58 -6.36
C TYR A 48 9.99 16.02 -6.57
N ILE A 49 10.21 14.76 -6.18
CA ILE A 49 11.44 14.01 -6.43
C ILE A 49 11.16 13.06 -7.60
N CYS A 50 11.85 13.25 -8.72
CA CYS A 50 11.71 12.44 -9.92
C CYS A 50 12.90 11.50 -10.08
N THR A 51 12.62 10.23 -10.39
CA THR A 51 13.66 9.22 -10.61
C THR A 51 13.19 8.16 -11.61
N ASP A 52 14.14 7.57 -12.32
CA ASP A 52 13.90 6.48 -13.26
C ASP A 52 13.84 5.12 -12.54
N ASP A 53 14.14 5.11 -11.23
CA ASP A 53 14.02 3.96 -10.35
C ASP A 53 12.69 4.03 -9.59
N ALA A 54 11.72 3.22 -10.05
CA ALA A 54 10.40 3.12 -9.44
C ALA A 54 10.45 2.71 -7.95
N VAL A 55 11.45 1.93 -7.52
CA VAL A 55 11.62 1.54 -6.11
C VAL A 55 12.15 2.72 -5.30
N ALA A 56 13.07 3.51 -5.86
CA ALA A 56 13.55 4.74 -5.23
C ALA A 56 12.44 5.79 -5.09
N ALA A 57 11.59 5.95 -6.12
CA ALA A 57 10.40 6.81 -6.08
C ALA A 57 9.45 6.39 -4.94
N LEU A 58 9.12 5.09 -4.84
CA LEU A 58 8.26 4.57 -3.76
C LEU A 58 8.86 4.80 -2.36
N LYS A 59 10.17 4.69 -2.21
CA LYS A 59 10.86 4.97 -0.94
C LYS A 59 10.81 6.45 -0.59
N ALA A 60 11.02 7.34 -1.56
CA ALA A 60 10.98 8.79 -1.36
C ALA A 60 9.58 9.29 -1.01
N SER A 61 8.52 8.72 -1.60
CA SER A 61 7.12 9.05 -1.26
C SER A 61 6.72 8.68 0.17
N ARG A 62 7.44 7.74 0.81
CA ARG A 62 7.12 7.27 2.17
C ARG A 62 7.78 8.10 3.27
N LYS A 63 8.60 9.09 2.93
CA LYS A 63 9.32 9.90 3.91
C LYS A 63 8.44 11.02 4.49
N GLY A 64 7.25 10.65 4.96
CA GLY A 64 6.41 11.52 5.79
C GLY A 64 6.81 11.37 7.26
N ASN A 65 7.01 12.50 7.95
CA ASN A 65 7.06 12.54 9.41
C ASN A 65 5.77 11.95 9.98
N GLY A 66 5.80 10.73 10.54
CA GLY A 66 4.74 10.26 11.45
C GLY A 66 4.10 8.89 11.22
N SER A 67 4.73 7.92 10.55
CA SER A 67 4.15 6.56 10.45
C SER A 67 5.11 5.37 10.60
N ASP A 68 6.43 5.59 10.65
CA ASP A 68 7.40 4.51 10.84
C ASP A 68 7.39 3.89 12.25
N GLU A 69 6.86 4.58 13.27
CA GLU A 69 6.60 3.97 14.59
C GLU A 69 5.34 3.08 14.62
N MET A 70 4.40 3.28 13.69
CA MET A 70 3.13 2.54 13.69
C MET A 70 3.30 1.09 13.20
N PHE A 71 4.28 0.84 12.32
CA PHE A 71 4.58 -0.50 11.79
C PHE A 71 5.22 -1.43 12.82
N MET A 72 5.93 -0.89 13.82
CA MET A 72 6.59 -1.68 14.86
C MET A 72 5.64 -2.18 15.96
N GLN A 73 4.37 -1.77 15.92
CA GLN A 73 3.41 -2.09 16.99
C GLN A 73 2.67 -3.41 16.79
N ARG A 74 2.78 -4.07 15.62
CA ARG A 74 2.04 -5.32 15.33
C ARG A 74 2.84 -6.60 15.58
N GLY A 75 4.10 -6.48 15.99
CA GLY A 75 4.99 -7.60 16.27
C GLY A 75 5.81 -8.05 15.05
N VAL A 76 6.15 -9.33 14.98
CA VAL A 76 7.04 -9.87 13.95
C VAL A 76 6.36 -9.93 12.57
N PRO A 77 7.11 -9.76 11.47
CA PRO A 77 6.58 -9.94 10.12
C PRO A 77 5.94 -11.31 9.95
N GLN A 78 4.80 -11.36 9.27
CA GLN A 78 4.05 -12.60 9.06
C GLN A 78 4.45 -13.23 7.72
N ARG A 79 4.67 -14.54 7.75
CA ARG A 79 5.04 -15.35 6.59
C ARG A 79 3.84 -15.57 5.68
N VAL A 80 4.05 -15.48 4.37
CA VAL A 80 3.05 -15.76 3.34
C VAL A 80 3.67 -16.75 2.34
N ASP A 81 3.61 -18.03 2.66
CA ASP A 81 4.11 -19.12 1.82
C ASP A 81 3.08 -20.26 1.71
N GLY A 82 3.49 -21.39 1.14
CA GLY A 82 2.60 -22.50 0.83
C GLY A 82 1.93 -22.38 -0.54
N ASN A 83 0.85 -23.14 -0.73
CA ASN A 83 0.09 -23.16 -1.98
C ASN A 83 -0.77 -21.88 -2.15
N GLU A 84 -1.38 -21.68 -3.33
CA GLU A 84 -2.15 -20.45 -3.60
C GLU A 84 -3.31 -20.24 -2.60
N VAL A 85 -3.99 -21.32 -2.21
CA VAL A 85 -5.12 -21.28 -1.28
C VAL A 85 -4.64 -20.86 0.11
N GLU A 86 -3.55 -21.46 0.60
CA GLU A 86 -2.93 -21.11 1.88
C GLU A 86 -2.48 -19.64 1.89
N ARG A 87 -1.78 -19.20 0.83
CA ARG A 87 -1.32 -17.81 0.71
C ARG A 87 -2.46 -16.82 0.67
N GLU A 88 -3.56 -17.14 0.00
CA GLU A 88 -4.74 -16.27 -0.03
C GLU A 88 -5.43 -16.21 1.34
N ALA A 89 -5.56 -17.34 2.04
CA ALA A 89 -6.11 -17.37 3.39
C ALA A 89 -5.28 -16.54 4.38
N VAL A 90 -3.94 -16.66 4.31
CA VAL A 90 -3.02 -15.84 5.12
C VAL A 90 -3.15 -14.36 4.76
N ARG A 91 -3.15 -14.00 3.47
CA ARG A 91 -3.34 -12.61 3.01
C ARG A 91 -4.66 -12.02 3.51
N HIS A 92 -5.73 -12.81 3.52
CA HIS A 92 -7.02 -12.40 4.04
C HIS A 92 -6.93 -12.01 5.52
N VAL A 93 -6.28 -12.84 6.34
CA VAL A 93 -6.05 -12.54 7.77
C VAL A 93 -5.24 -11.25 7.95
N LEU A 94 -4.18 -11.05 7.15
CA LEU A 94 -3.35 -9.84 7.25
C LEU A 94 -4.13 -8.57 6.88
N ARG A 95 -4.97 -8.61 5.84
CA ARG A 95 -5.88 -7.50 5.50
C ARG A 95 -6.87 -7.22 6.64
N GLN A 96 -7.47 -8.28 7.17
CA GLN A 96 -8.39 -8.19 8.30
C GLN A 96 -7.73 -7.63 9.56
N MET A 97 -6.45 -7.93 9.77
CA MET A 97 -5.66 -7.38 10.87
C MET A 97 -5.40 -5.88 10.67
N GLU A 98 -5.04 -5.44 9.46
CA GLU A 98 -4.90 -4.00 9.17
C GLU A 98 -6.18 -3.24 9.52
N GLU A 99 -7.33 -3.70 9.03
CA GLU A 99 -8.63 -3.10 9.30
C GLU A 99 -8.95 -3.06 10.79
N TYR A 100 -8.66 -4.14 11.52
CA TYR A 100 -8.84 -4.21 12.97
C TYR A 100 -7.98 -3.17 13.71
N PHE A 101 -6.73 -2.98 13.29
CA PHE A 101 -5.87 -1.99 13.92
C PHE A 101 -6.37 -0.57 13.69
N GLN A 102 -6.69 -0.23 12.45
CA GLN A 102 -7.12 1.12 12.11
C GLN A 102 -8.49 1.46 12.71
N ASN A 103 -9.44 0.53 12.62
CA ASN A 103 -10.82 0.79 13.01
C ASN A 103 -11.08 0.56 14.50
N GLU A 104 -10.18 -0.13 15.20
CA GLU A 104 -10.36 -0.44 16.62
C GLU A 104 -9.14 -0.11 17.48
N VAL A 105 -8.03 -0.83 17.29
CA VAL A 105 -6.91 -0.79 18.24
C VAL A 105 -6.35 0.61 18.41
N LEU A 106 -6.21 1.35 17.31
CA LEU A 106 -5.64 2.70 17.29
C LEU A 106 -6.69 3.80 17.48
N SER A 107 -7.93 3.56 17.05
CA SER A 107 -8.98 4.59 17.05
C SER A 107 -9.81 4.63 18.34
N LYS A 108 -9.96 3.50 19.04
CA LYS A 108 -10.83 3.40 20.23
C LYS A 108 -10.01 3.54 21.53
N PRO A 109 -10.51 4.29 22.53
CA PRO A 109 -9.82 4.49 23.80
C PRO A 109 -9.73 3.22 24.66
N ASP A 110 -10.68 2.29 24.54
CA ASP A 110 -10.70 1.03 25.30
C ASP A 110 -9.43 0.20 25.09
N TYR A 111 -8.74 0.39 23.96
CA TYR A 111 -7.52 -0.32 23.61
C TYR A 111 -6.25 0.35 24.12
N GLU A 112 -6.31 1.57 24.67
CA GLU A 112 -5.14 2.37 25.02
C GLU A 112 -4.14 1.61 25.92
N SER A 113 -4.64 0.92 26.94
CA SER A 113 -3.82 0.14 27.89
C SER A 113 -3.23 -1.15 27.31
N VAL A 114 -3.71 -1.62 26.15
CA VAL A 114 -3.30 -2.89 25.52
C VAL A 114 -2.57 -2.72 24.19
N ARG A 115 -2.58 -1.54 23.56
CA ARG A 115 -1.90 -1.25 22.27
C ARG A 115 -0.47 -1.78 22.23
N GLY A 116 0.33 -1.51 23.28
CA GLY A 116 1.73 -1.95 23.34
C GLY A 116 1.94 -3.46 23.41
N ARG A 117 0.90 -4.23 23.77
CA ARG A 117 0.92 -5.71 23.88
C ARG A 117 0.15 -6.39 22.75
N CYS A 118 -0.61 -5.63 21.94
CA CYS A 118 -1.37 -6.13 20.80
C CYS A 118 -0.45 -6.50 19.63
N LYS A 119 0.18 -7.67 19.69
CA LYS A 119 1.24 -8.06 18.74
C LYS A 119 1.15 -9.52 18.35
N ASN A 120 1.74 -9.85 17.21
CA ASN A 120 2.11 -11.21 16.81
C ASN A 120 3.56 -11.48 17.19
N MET A 121 3.81 -12.50 18.00
CA MET A 121 5.14 -12.90 18.48
C MET A 121 5.76 -14.01 17.63
N ASN A 122 4.99 -14.58 16.70
CA ASN A 122 5.45 -15.60 15.77
C ASN A 122 5.10 -15.21 14.32
N GLU A 123 5.98 -15.55 13.37
CA GLU A 123 5.78 -15.29 11.94
C GLU A 123 4.62 -16.10 11.33
N LEU A 124 4.15 -17.15 12.02
CA LEU A 124 3.05 -18.01 11.60
C LEU A 124 1.68 -17.62 12.19
N CYS A 125 1.58 -16.57 13.01
CA CYS A 125 0.32 -16.20 13.64
C CYS A 125 -0.82 -15.99 12.64
N ALA A 126 -0.55 -15.39 11.48
CA ALA A 126 -1.56 -15.22 10.42
C ALA A 126 -1.98 -16.54 9.79
N PHE A 127 -1.04 -17.48 9.60
CA PHE A 127 -1.34 -18.83 9.12
C PHE A 127 -2.20 -19.60 10.12
N TRP A 128 -1.79 -19.64 11.39
CA TRP A 128 -2.55 -20.30 12.46
C TRP A 128 -3.96 -19.72 12.62
N ALA A 129 -4.10 -18.41 12.57
CA ALA A 129 -5.41 -17.78 12.56
C ALA A 129 -6.26 -18.21 11.34
N SER A 130 -5.65 -18.32 10.15
CA SER A 130 -6.36 -18.72 8.93
C SER A 130 -6.88 -20.16 8.97
N VAL A 131 -6.29 -21.03 9.80
CA VAL A 131 -6.71 -22.43 9.98
C VAL A 131 -7.52 -22.68 11.25
N GLY A 132 -7.94 -21.62 11.96
CA GLY A 132 -8.89 -21.70 13.08
C GLY A 132 -8.28 -21.81 14.48
N GLU A 133 -6.98 -21.56 14.65
CA GLU A 133 -6.31 -21.64 15.97
C GLU A 133 -6.83 -20.59 16.96
N CYS A 134 -7.43 -19.49 16.48
CA CYS A 134 -8.00 -18.45 17.34
C CYS A 134 -9.13 -18.99 18.24
N GLU A 135 -9.82 -20.02 17.78
CA GLU A 135 -10.91 -20.70 18.47
C GLU A 135 -10.41 -21.98 19.16
N THR A 136 -9.67 -22.83 18.44
CA THR A 136 -9.24 -24.15 18.93
C THR A 136 -8.10 -24.08 19.94
N ASN A 137 -7.27 -23.04 19.87
CA ASN A 137 -6.09 -22.84 20.71
C ASN A 137 -6.00 -21.41 21.24
N ARG A 138 -7.16 -20.91 21.68
CA ARG A 138 -7.38 -19.51 22.05
C ARG A 138 -6.39 -18.97 23.08
N GLY A 139 -5.98 -19.77 24.08
CA GLY A 139 -5.05 -19.33 25.12
C GLY A 139 -3.65 -19.03 24.57
N PHE A 140 -3.13 -19.93 23.73
CA PHE A 140 -1.86 -19.71 23.03
C PHE A 140 -1.96 -18.51 22.10
N MET A 141 -3.04 -18.42 21.31
CA MET A 141 -3.24 -17.33 20.36
C MET A 141 -3.45 -15.98 21.03
N LEU A 142 -4.11 -15.92 22.19
CA LEU A 142 -4.22 -14.68 22.98
C LEU A 142 -2.85 -14.18 23.42
N THR A 143 -1.96 -15.08 23.85
CA THR A 143 -0.64 -14.70 24.36
C THR A 143 0.35 -14.37 23.24
N ASN A 144 0.29 -15.10 22.11
CA ASN A 144 1.31 -15.03 21.06
C ASN A 144 0.84 -14.34 19.78
N CYS A 145 -0.47 -14.29 19.52
CA CYS A 145 -1.02 -13.92 18.22
C CYS A 145 -2.27 -13.04 18.36
N ALA A 146 -2.32 -12.20 19.40
CA ALA A 146 -3.49 -11.38 19.72
C ALA A 146 -3.92 -10.48 18.56
N ALA A 147 -2.95 -9.98 17.78
CA ALA A 147 -3.18 -9.14 16.63
C ALA A 147 -3.89 -9.90 15.49
N SER A 148 -3.35 -11.05 15.05
CA SER A 148 -3.98 -11.86 14.00
C SER A 148 -5.36 -12.40 14.39
N CYS A 149 -5.57 -12.71 15.66
CA CYS A 149 -6.86 -13.21 16.16
C CYS A 149 -7.83 -12.12 16.63
N ARG A 150 -7.46 -10.84 16.52
CA ARG A 150 -8.29 -9.70 16.98
C ARG A 150 -8.70 -9.79 18.45
N LEU A 151 -7.80 -10.33 19.29
CA LEU A 151 -8.02 -10.54 20.72
C LEU A 151 -7.39 -9.47 21.60
N CYS A 152 -6.90 -8.37 21.03
CA CYS A 152 -6.07 -7.42 21.77
C CYS A 152 -6.78 -6.80 22.97
N LEU A 153 -8.10 -6.56 22.87
CA LEU A 153 -8.84 -6.06 24.02
C LEU A 153 -8.74 -7.01 25.20
N LEU A 154 -8.70 -8.33 24.98
CA LEU A 154 -8.64 -9.36 26.03
C LEU A 154 -7.27 -9.46 26.74
N LEU A 155 -6.25 -8.73 26.29
CA LEU A 155 -4.94 -8.72 26.96
C LEU A 155 -4.97 -8.03 28.35
N HIS A 156 -6.07 -7.35 28.69
CA HIS A 156 -6.31 -6.84 30.05
C HIS A 156 -6.60 -7.95 31.07
N THR A 157 -7.08 -9.11 30.63
CA THR A 157 -7.39 -10.21 31.54
C THR A 157 -6.17 -11.13 31.65
N ASN A 158 -5.63 -11.28 32.86
CA ASN A 158 -4.71 -12.38 33.19
C ASN A 158 -5.50 -13.69 33.22
N LEU A 159 -6.00 -14.15 32.07
CA LEU A 159 -6.55 -15.49 31.91
C LEU A 159 -5.40 -16.42 31.53
N ASN A 160 -4.67 -16.85 32.57
CA ASN A 160 -3.81 -18.05 32.53
C ASN A 160 -4.67 -19.30 32.63
#